data_AF-A0A381VIN1-F1
#
_entry.id   AF-A0A381VIN1-F1
#
_cell.length_a   1.000
_cell.length_b   1.000
_cell.length_c   1.000
_cell.angle_alpha   90.00
_cell.angle_beta   90.00
_cell.angle_gamma   90.00
#
_symmetry.space_group_name_H-M   'P 1'
#
loop_
_entity.id
_entity.type
_entity.pdbx_description
1 polymer ?
#
loop_
_entity_poly.entity_id
_entity_poly.type
_entity_poly.pdbx_seq_one_letter_code
_entity_poly.pdbx_strand_id
1 'polypeptide(L)'
;KDGDTYVLLGNLYLFEDRLKDSIRAIENGLKKPKVKSRSQALLVLGQAHFELQNFEDAKKHFRAAARDKNKRIKRTANSWIKYAENEEIRVKNLALRRDFIQQAKKSPQT
;
A
#
# COMPACT_ATOMS: atom_id res chain seq x y z
N LYS A 1 -19.01 -7.19 14.94
CA LYS A 1 -18.70 -6.61 13.62
C LYS A 1 -18.09 -7.70 12.76
N ASP A 2 -18.70 -7.94 11.61
CA ASP A 2 -18.29 -8.99 10.67
C ASP A 2 -17.06 -8.57 9.88
N GLY A 3 -16.39 -9.55 9.28
CA GLY A 3 -15.19 -9.33 8.47
C GLY A 3 -15.42 -8.26 7.39
N ASP A 4 -16.52 -8.36 6.64
CA ASP A 4 -16.82 -7.43 5.55
C ASP A 4 -17.19 -6.02 6.04
N THR A 5 -17.74 -5.87 7.26
CA THR A 5 -17.96 -4.55 7.88
C THR A 5 -16.65 -3.83 8.15
N TYR A 6 -15.64 -4.56 8.62
CA TYR A 6 -14.30 -4.00 8.79
C TYR A 6 -13.65 -3.62 7.47
N VAL A 7 -13.89 -4.40 6.40
CA VAL A 7 -13.44 -4.04 5.05
C VAL A 7 -14.06 -2.72 4.59
N LEU A 8 -15.37 -2.55 4.76
CA LEU A 8 -16.05 -1.30 4.44
C LEU A 8 -15.46 -0.13 5.24
N LEU A 9 -15.28 -0.31 6.56
CA LEU A 9 -14.70 0.71 7.43
C LEU A 9 -13.29 1.10 7.00
N GLY A 10 -12.46 0.11 6.64
CA GLY A 10 -11.11 0.38 6.14
C GLY A 10 -11.09 1.14 4.82
N ASN A 11 -12.03 0.88 3.90
CA ASN A 11 -12.19 1.68 2.68
C ASN A 11 -12.58 3.13 2.98
N LEU A 12 -13.52 3.34 3.91
CA LEU A 12 -13.93 4.70 4.31
C LEU A 12 -12.76 5.47 4.91
N TYR A 13 -11.99 4.85 5.81
CA TYR A 13 -10.79 5.49 6.34
C TYR A 13 -9.74 5.76 5.28
N LEU A 14 -9.56 4.88 4.28
CA LEU A 14 -8.65 5.15 3.17
C LEU A 14 -9.11 6.36 2.35
N PHE A 15 -10.41 6.47 2.07
CA PHE A 15 -10.99 7.60 1.35
C PHE A 15 -10.85 8.93 2.11
N GLU A 16 -10.90 8.89 3.43
CA GLU A 16 -10.66 10.04 4.31
C GLU A 16 -9.15 10.32 4.57
N ASP A 17 -8.24 9.64 3.87
CA ASP A 17 -6.78 9.70 4.07
C ASP A 17 -6.32 9.33 5.50
N ARG A 18 -7.15 8.58 6.24
CA ARG A 18 -6.85 8.06 7.57
C ARG A 18 -6.14 6.71 7.45
N LEU A 19 -4.96 6.72 6.87
CA LEU A 19 -4.23 5.51 6.43
C LEU A 19 -3.99 4.50 7.57
N LYS A 20 -3.54 4.97 8.74
CA LYS A 20 -3.31 4.10 9.91
C LYS A 20 -4.61 3.49 10.44
N ASP A 21 -5.71 4.21 10.36
CA ASP A 21 -7.01 3.72 10.82
C ASP A 21 -7.57 2.70 9.83
N SER A 22 -7.36 2.95 8.53
CA SER A 22 -7.64 1.99 7.46
C SER A 22 -6.93 0.66 7.70
N ILE A 23 -5.61 0.70 7.91
CA ILE A 23 -4.79 -0.50 8.21
C ILE A 23 -5.37 -1.26 9.42
N ARG A 24 -5.57 -0.59 10.55
CA ARG A 24 -6.11 -1.22 11.77
C ARG A 24 -7.49 -1.84 11.54
N ALA A 25 -8.37 -1.16 10.81
CA ALA A 25 -9.70 -1.67 10.49
C ALA A 25 -9.62 -2.93 9.61
N ILE A 26 -8.83 -2.89 8.53
CA ILE A 26 -8.69 -4.01 7.61
C ILE A 26 -8.04 -5.23 8.29
N GLU A 27 -6.98 -5.04 9.07
CA GLU A 27 -6.34 -6.12 9.83
C GLU A 27 -7.32 -6.80 10.80
N ASN A 28 -8.14 -6.00 11.50
CA ASN A 28 -9.18 -6.52 12.38
C ASN A 28 -10.26 -7.30 11.62
N GLY A 29 -10.58 -6.88 10.40
CA GLY A 29 -11.46 -7.61 9.48
C GLY A 29 -10.85 -8.96 9.06
N LEU A 30 -9.59 -8.96 8.63
CA LEU A 30 -8.87 -10.14 8.14
C LEU A 30 -8.66 -11.23 9.20
N LYS A 31 -8.70 -10.87 10.48
CA LYS A 31 -8.67 -11.79 11.63
C LYS A 31 -10.00 -12.52 11.86
N LYS A 32 -11.09 -12.11 11.20
CA LYS A 32 -12.41 -12.77 11.35
C LYS A 32 -12.46 -14.08 10.56
N PRO A 33 -13.14 -15.12 11.07
CA PRO A 33 -13.15 -16.47 10.47
C PRO A 33 -13.83 -16.53 9.09
N LYS A 34 -14.69 -15.57 8.75
CA LYS A 34 -15.32 -15.47 7.43
C LYS A 34 -15.26 -14.02 6.93
N VAL A 35 -14.39 -13.78 5.95
CA VAL A 35 -14.30 -12.52 5.20
C VAL A 35 -14.53 -12.88 3.74
N LYS A 36 -15.71 -12.60 3.19
CA LYS A 36 -16.01 -12.92 1.79
C LYS A 36 -15.11 -12.11 0.86
N SER A 37 -14.85 -10.87 1.25
CA SER A 37 -14.04 -9.91 0.50
C SER A 37 -12.57 -9.93 0.87
N ARG A 38 -11.96 -11.09 1.17
CA ARG A 38 -10.58 -11.17 1.69
C ARG A 38 -9.55 -10.52 0.76
N SER A 39 -9.61 -10.81 -0.54
CA SER A 39 -8.67 -10.23 -1.50
C SER A 39 -8.89 -8.74 -1.73
N GLN A 40 -10.15 -8.28 -1.63
CA GLN A 40 -10.46 -6.85 -1.64
C GLN A 40 -9.89 -6.17 -0.39
N ALA A 41 -10.00 -6.79 0.78
CA ALA A 41 -9.39 -6.29 2.01
C ALA A 41 -7.87 -6.16 1.85
N LEU A 42 -7.22 -7.15 1.25
CA LEU A 42 -5.78 -7.11 0.95
C LEU A 42 -5.41 -6.00 -0.04
N LEU A 43 -6.25 -5.70 -1.03
CA LEU A 43 -6.04 -4.54 -1.91
C LEU A 43 -6.03 -3.24 -1.11
N VAL A 44 -7.03 -3.03 -0.25
CA VAL A 44 -7.14 -1.81 0.58
C VAL A 44 -5.96 -1.68 1.52
N LEU A 45 -5.54 -2.79 2.13
CA LEU A 45 -4.36 -2.81 2.99
C LEU A 45 -3.10 -2.41 2.20
N GLY A 46 -2.91 -2.98 1.01
CA GLY A 46 -1.81 -2.63 0.14
C GLY A 46 -1.82 -1.16 -0.27
N GLN A 47 -2.99 -0.60 -0.59
CA GLN A 47 -3.15 0.82 -0.92
C GLN A 47 -2.79 1.73 0.25
N ALA A 48 -3.30 1.44 1.46
CA ALA A 48 -2.97 2.24 2.65
C ALA A 48 -1.46 2.20 2.97
N HIS A 49 -0.80 1.05 2.81
CA HIS A 49 0.66 0.96 2.95
C HIS A 49 1.40 1.72 1.85
N PHE A 50 0.90 1.68 0.60
CA PHE A 50 1.49 2.41 -0.51
C PHE A 50 1.46 3.93 -0.27
N GLU A 51 0.34 4.48 0.19
CA GLU A 51 0.21 5.91 0.50
C GLU A 51 1.17 6.34 1.63
N LEU A 52 1.47 5.43 2.58
CA LEU A 52 2.49 5.64 3.61
C LEU A 52 3.94 5.47 3.10
N GLN A 53 4.14 5.25 1.80
CA GLN A 53 5.43 4.86 1.19
C GLN A 53 6.06 3.59 1.78
N ASN A 54 5.25 2.74 2.42
CA ASN A 54 5.67 1.41 2.90
C ASN A 54 5.59 0.41 1.74
N PHE A 55 6.41 0.63 0.70
CA PHE A 55 6.29 -0.06 -0.58
C PHE A 55 6.45 -1.58 -0.49
N GLU A 56 7.30 -2.08 0.41
CA GLU A 56 7.47 -3.53 0.61
C GLU A 56 6.19 -4.20 1.13
N ASP A 57 5.57 -3.63 2.18
CA ASP A 57 4.30 -4.15 2.70
C ASP A 57 3.17 -3.98 1.69
N ALA A 58 3.13 -2.86 0.97
CA ALA A 58 2.16 -2.63 -0.09
C ALA A 58 2.23 -3.77 -1.14
N LYS A 59 3.42 -4.02 -1.69
CA LYS A 59 3.65 -5.08 -2.68
C LYS A 59 3.32 -6.47 -2.12
N LYS A 60 3.67 -6.75 -0.87
CA LYS A 60 3.31 -8.01 -0.19
C LYS A 60 1.80 -8.25 -0.18
N HIS A 61 1.01 -7.24 0.19
CA HIS A 61 -0.45 -7.35 0.21
C HIS A 61 -1.06 -7.42 -1.19
N PHE A 62 -0.56 -6.65 -2.15
CA PHE A 62 -1.00 -6.77 -3.54
C PHE A 62 -0.69 -8.15 -4.12
N ARG A 63 0.49 -8.73 -3.87
CA ARG A 63 0.83 -10.10 -4.30
C ARG A 63 -0.11 -11.15 -3.70
N ALA A 64 -0.53 -10.96 -2.44
CA ALA A 64 -1.52 -11.83 -1.83
C ALA A 64 -2.90 -11.68 -2.49
N ALA A 65 -3.35 -10.45 -2.76
CA ALA A 65 -4.59 -10.18 -3.49
C ALA A 65 -4.57 -10.71 -4.94
N ALA A 66 -3.41 -10.71 -5.60
CA ALA A 66 -3.24 -11.20 -6.97
C ALA A 66 -3.44 -12.72 -7.12
N ARG A 67 -3.51 -13.46 -6.01
CA ARG A 67 -3.81 -14.90 -5.99
C ARG A 67 -5.31 -15.21 -6.13
N ASP A 68 -6.16 -14.18 -6.14
CA ASP A 68 -7.60 -14.36 -6.31
C ASP A 68 -7.96 -14.95 -7.69
N LYS A 69 -8.99 -15.81 -7.73
CA LYS A 69 -9.51 -16.41 -8.98
C LYS A 69 -10.26 -15.38 -9.83
N ASN A 70 -10.79 -14.32 -9.23
CA ASN A 70 -11.44 -13.22 -9.92
C ASN A 70 -10.41 -12.41 -10.71
N LYS A 71 -10.50 -12.51 -12.04
CA LYS A 71 -9.60 -11.83 -12.98
C LYS A 71 -9.53 -10.31 -12.77
N ARG A 72 -10.63 -9.68 -12.32
CA ARG A 72 -10.64 -8.23 -12.04
C ARG A 72 -9.75 -7.88 -10.85
N ILE A 73 -9.89 -8.59 -9.74
CA ILE A 73 -9.07 -8.40 -8.54
C ILE A 73 -7.59 -8.65 -8.87
N LYS A 74 -7.30 -9.78 -9.53
CA LYS A 74 -5.95 -10.13 -9.95
C LYS A 74 -5.30 -9.05 -10.83
N ARG A 75 -6.05 -8.53 -11.83
CA ARG A 75 -5.56 -7.46 -12.71
C ARG A 75 -5.28 -6.19 -11.92
N THR A 76 -6.20 -5.76 -11.06
CA THR A 76 -6.03 -4.57 -10.22
C THR A 76 -4.81 -4.71 -9.30
N ALA A 77 -4.63 -5.85 -8.65
CA ALA A 77 -3.48 -6.12 -7.79
C ALA A 77 -2.16 -6.04 -8.55
N ASN A 78 -2.08 -6.65 -9.74
CA ASN A 78 -0.87 -6.61 -10.57
C ASN A 78 -0.54 -5.19 -11.07
N SER A 79 -1.55 -4.39 -11.42
CA SER A 79 -1.34 -2.98 -11.75
C SER A 79 -0.75 -2.21 -10.58
N TRP A 80 -1.25 -2.44 -9.36
CA TRP A 80 -0.71 -1.83 -8.14
C TRP A 80 0.72 -2.29 -7.81
N ILE A 81 1.06 -3.56 -8.03
CA ILE A 81 2.45 -4.04 -7.86
C ILE A 81 3.40 -3.26 -8.77
N LYS A 82 3.08 -3.18 -10.07
CA LYS A 82 3.91 -2.44 -11.03
C LYS A 82 4.04 -0.96 -10.66
N TYR A 83 2.94 -0.35 -10.20
CA TYR A 83 2.96 1.04 -9.80
C TYR A 83 3.82 1.26 -8.55
N ALA A 84 3.68 0.42 -7.52
CA ALA A 84 4.49 0.46 -6.31
C ALA A 84 5.99 0.30 -6.59
N GLU A 85 6.37 -0.59 -7.50
CA GLU A 85 7.77 -0.79 -7.89
C GLU A 85 8.36 0.46 -8.57
N ASN A 86 7.63 1.08 -9.49
CA ASN A 86 8.07 2.31 -10.16
C ASN A 86 8.17 3.49 -9.19
N GLU A 87 7.19 3.63 -8.30
CA GLU A 87 7.13 4.73 -7.35
C GLU A 87 8.24 4.63 -6.30
N GLU A 88 8.55 3.41 -5.84
CA GLU A 88 9.68 3.16 -4.95
C GLU A 88 11.00 3.59 -5.58
N ILE A 89 11.24 3.24 -6.86
CA ILE A 89 12.43 3.67 -7.61
C ILE A 89 12.47 5.19 -7.71
N ARG A 90 11.35 5.83 -8.04
CA ARG A 90 11.24 7.29 -8.14
C ARG A 90 11.62 7.98 -6.83
N VAL A 91 11.07 7.52 -5.71
CA VAL A 91 11.34 8.07 -4.37
C VAL A 91 12.82 7.88 -3.99
N LYS A 92 13.41 6.71 -4.24
CA LYS A 92 14.85 6.45 -4.00
C LYS A 92 15.72 7.40 -4.82
N ASN A 93 15.44 7.56 -6.11
CA ASN A 93 16.21 8.45 -6.99
C ASN A 93 16.11 9.93 -6.55
N LEU A 94 14.94 10.38 -6.10
CA LEU A 94 14.77 11.72 -5.56
C LEU A 94 15.55 11.94 -4.27
N ALA A 95 15.56 10.94 -3.37
CA ALA A 95 16.36 10.99 -2.14
C ALA A 95 17.86 11.08 -2.46
N LEU A 96 18.37 10.22 -3.35
CA LEU A 96 19.77 10.24 -3.78
C LEU A 96 20.16 11.60 -4.37
N ARG A 97 19.32 12.16 -5.25
CA ARG A 97 19.57 13.48 -5.86
C ARG A 97 19.58 14.59 -4.81
N ARG A 98 18.64 14.56 -3.87
CA ARG A 98 18.59 15.52 -2.75
C ARG A 98 19.88 15.46 -1.95
N ASP A 99 20.33 14.27 -1.60
CA ASP A 99 21.52 14.08 -0.76
C ASP A 99 22.80 14.53 -1.48
N PHE A 100 22.92 14.25 -2.78
CA PHE A 100 24.01 14.78 -3.63
C PHE A 100 24.08 16.31 -3.61
N ILE A 101 22.94 16.99 -3.80
CA ILE A 101 22.87 18.45 -3.79
C ILE A 101 23.27 19.02 -2.42
N GLN A 102 22.85 18.37 -1.33
CA GLN A 102 23.21 18.80 0.03
C GLN A 102 24.69 18.62 0.33
N GLN A 103 25.32 17.55 -0.14
CA GLN A 103 26.77 17.33 0.00
C GLN A 103 27.56 18.37 -0.80
N ALA A 104 27.19 18.62 -2.06
CA ALA A 104 27.85 19.62 -2.89
C ALA A 104 27.81 21.04 -2.29
N LYS A 105 26.72 21.41 -1.61
CA LYS A 105 26.61 22.69 -0.89
C LYS A 105 27.51 22.78 0.35
N LYS A 106 27.78 21.65 1.00
CA LYS A 106 28.60 21.58 2.24
C LYS A 106 30.10 21.57 1.96
N SER A 107 30.50 21.26 0.74
CA SER A 107 31.89 21.31 0.29
C SER A 107 32.09 22.53 -0.62
N PRO A 108 32.16 23.77 -0.08
CA PRO A 108 32.57 24.91 -0.89
C PRO A 108 33.94 24.60 -1.48
N GLN A 109 34.04 24.68 -2.82
CA GLN A 109 35.32 24.51 -3.50
C GLN A 109 36.31 25.53 -2.95
N THR A 110 37.41 25.03 -2.39
CA THR A 110 38.61 25.79 -2.04
C THR A 110 39.27 26.36 -3.27
#